data_AF-A0A484WCE0-F1
#
_entry.id   AF-A0A484WCE0-F1
#
_cell.length_a   1.000
_cell.length_b   1.000
_cell.length_c   1.000
_cell.angle_alpha   90.00
_cell.angle_beta   90.00
_cell.angle_gamma   90.00
#
_symmetry.space_group_name_H-M   'P 1'
#
loop_
_entity.id
_entity.type
_entity.pdbx_description
1 polymer ?
#
loop_
_entity_poly.entity_id
_entity_poly.type
_entity_poly.pdbx_seq_one_letter_code
_entity_poly.pdbx_strand_id
1 'polypeptide(L)'
;MVTPVENIMSDEDAEALANSLLKDEKGVFNEINNLFVSASKKYWSNAERLSDLPLEQHDNILNHARELQTSFNSKEHVNSVLHGIYGENAATIVKAAIIADLIGCLDLRNDLMVVFGSMVESAHNSKAMDIFKKKKVISEDRSSAKKGKTNRHHATAIKIAADTWVKYPNASLAGLSEDISAHLRKAWKDVPVAGTVEKWLKDSGLNPAVKPKNRNMS
;
A
#
# COMPACT_ATOMS: atom_id res chain seq x y z
N MET A 1 1.15 -31.53 7.41
CA MET A 1 0.21 -30.42 7.24
C MET A 1 0.82 -29.50 6.19
N VAL A 2 0.08 -29.18 5.13
CA VAL A 2 0.57 -28.28 4.06
C VAL A 2 0.21 -26.86 4.45
N THR A 3 1.17 -25.93 4.36
CA THR A 3 0.95 -24.52 4.65
C THR A 3 0.61 -23.78 3.35
N PRO A 4 -0.59 -23.18 3.23
CA PRO A 4 -0.95 -22.36 2.07
C PRO A 4 -0.02 -21.15 1.91
N VAL A 5 0.22 -20.71 0.67
CA VAL A 5 1.11 -19.57 0.36
C VAL A 5 0.74 -18.29 1.10
N GLU A 6 -0.57 -18.03 1.24
CA GLU A 6 -1.13 -16.89 1.99
C GLU A 6 -0.81 -16.90 3.48
N ASN A 7 -0.45 -18.06 4.03
CA ASN A 7 -0.11 -18.24 5.45
C ASN A 7 1.40 -18.35 5.69
N ILE A 8 2.23 -18.20 4.65
CA ILE A 8 3.69 -18.23 4.81
C ILE A 8 4.18 -16.95 5.50
N MET A 9 3.60 -15.79 5.17
CA MET A 9 3.97 -14.52 5.79
C MET A 9 3.45 -14.46 7.23
N SER A 10 4.36 -14.17 8.17
CA SER A 10 4.01 -14.01 9.58
C SER A 10 3.13 -12.76 9.80
N ASP A 11 2.40 -12.70 10.92
CA ASP A 11 1.63 -11.50 11.28
C ASP A 11 2.51 -10.27 11.46
N GLU A 12 3.71 -10.45 12.02
CA GLU A 12 4.68 -9.37 12.23
C GLU A 12 5.21 -8.81 10.90
N ASP A 13 5.58 -9.70 9.97
CA ASP A 13 6.05 -9.31 8.64
C ASP A 13 4.94 -8.63 7.83
N ALA A 14 3.71 -9.15 7.91
CA ALA A 14 2.57 -8.57 7.22
C ALA A 14 2.27 -7.15 7.71
N GLU A 15 2.33 -6.93 9.02
CA GLU A 15 2.17 -5.62 9.65
C GLU A 15 3.30 -4.65 9.26
N ALA A 16 4.55 -5.14 9.23
CA ALA A 16 5.71 -4.36 8.81
C ALA A 16 5.60 -3.93 7.34
N LEU A 17 5.26 -4.86 6.43
CA LEU A 17 5.05 -4.56 5.02
C LEU A 17 3.90 -3.58 4.81
N ALA A 18 2.76 -3.79 5.48
CA ALA A 18 1.62 -2.87 5.40
C ALA A 18 1.98 -1.44 5.87
N ASN A 19 2.76 -1.32 6.94
CA ASN A 19 3.25 -0.02 7.41
C ASN A 19 4.22 0.64 6.43
N SER A 20 5.03 -0.15 5.72
CA SER A 20 5.90 0.34 4.66
C SER A 20 5.08 0.87 3.48
N LEU A 21 4.06 0.12 3.04
CA LEU A 21 3.13 0.53 1.98
C LEU A 21 2.39 1.84 2.29
N LEU A 22 2.02 2.09 3.55
CA LEU A 22 1.40 3.36 3.96
C LEU A 22 2.34 4.56 3.82
N LYS A 23 3.66 4.34 3.87
CA LYS A 23 4.69 5.37 3.69
C LYS A 23 5.18 5.45 2.25
N ASP A 24 4.68 4.59 1.37
CA ASP A 24 5.08 4.54 -0.03
C ASP A 24 4.40 5.67 -0.83
N GLU A 25 4.86 6.90 -0.60
CA GLU A 25 4.36 8.09 -1.28
C GLU A 25 4.66 8.10 -2.79
N LYS A 26 5.63 7.28 -3.24
CA LYS A 26 6.10 7.27 -4.64
C LYS A 26 5.62 6.06 -5.45
N GLY A 27 4.96 5.09 -4.82
CA GLY A 27 4.52 3.87 -5.50
C GLY A 27 5.66 2.89 -5.81
N VAL A 28 6.73 2.92 -5.01
CA VAL A 28 7.89 2.01 -5.12
C VAL A 28 7.45 0.55 -5.10
N PHE A 29 6.43 0.20 -4.33
CA PHE A 29 5.90 -1.17 -4.31
C PHE A 29 5.32 -1.58 -5.67
N ASN A 30 4.62 -0.67 -6.36
CA ASN A 30 4.13 -0.92 -7.71
C ASN A 30 5.29 -1.08 -8.70
N GLU A 31 6.36 -0.29 -8.55
CA GLU A 31 7.57 -0.43 -9.38
C GLU A 31 8.24 -1.80 -9.17
N ILE A 32 8.36 -2.25 -7.92
CA ILE A 32 8.92 -3.58 -7.60
C ILE A 32 8.04 -4.68 -8.18
N ASN A 33 6.72 -4.58 -8.07
CA ASN A 33 5.82 -5.57 -8.64
C ASN A 33 5.93 -5.61 -10.18
N ASN A 34 5.99 -4.43 -10.83
CA ASN A 34 6.20 -4.34 -12.28
C ASN A 34 7.55 -4.94 -12.69
N LEU A 35 8.60 -4.75 -11.88
CA LEU A 35 9.91 -5.35 -12.10
C LEU A 35 9.84 -6.88 -11.99
N PHE A 36 9.12 -7.41 -10.98
CA PHE A 36 8.90 -8.84 -10.82
C PHE A 36 8.19 -9.44 -12.05
N VAL A 37 7.08 -8.85 -12.49
CA VAL A 37 6.34 -9.31 -13.68
C VAL A 37 7.21 -9.24 -14.92
N SER A 38 7.97 -8.16 -15.11
CA SER A 38 8.86 -7.99 -16.27
C SER A 38 10.02 -8.99 -16.26
N ALA A 39 10.60 -9.26 -15.09
CA ALA A 39 11.64 -10.27 -14.92
C ALA A 39 11.10 -11.69 -15.18
N SER A 40 9.89 -12.00 -14.70
CA SER A 40 9.20 -13.26 -14.97
C SER A 40 8.95 -13.46 -16.46
N LYS A 41 8.42 -12.43 -17.15
CA LYS A 41 8.24 -12.45 -18.61
C LYS A 41 9.56 -12.72 -19.35
N LYS A 42 10.62 -12.01 -18.97
CA LYS A 42 11.95 -12.18 -19.56
C LYS A 42 12.51 -13.58 -19.31
N TYR A 43 12.31 -14.13 -18.13
CA TYR A 43 12.75 -15.49 -17.82
C TYR A 43 12.05 -16.50 -18.73
N TRP A 44 10.72 -16.49 -18.74
CA TRP A 44 9.93 -17.47 -19.51
C TRP A 44 10.10 -17.33 -21.02
N SER A 45 10.26 -16.10 -21.54
CA SER A 45 10.53 -15.88 -22.96
C SER A 45 11.84 -16.51 -23.45
N ASN A 46 12.81 -16.70 -22.55
CA ASN A 46 14.09 -17.34 -22.86
C ASN A 46 14.14 -18.80 -22.38
N ALA A 47 13.08 -19.30 -21.74
CA ALA A 47 13.02 -20.67 -21.27
C ALA A 47 12.78 -21.61 -22.45
N GLU A 48 13.71 -22.56 -22.64
CA GLU A 48 13.53 -23.66 -23.60
C GLU A 48 12.36 -24.55 -23.18
N ARG A 49 11.90 -25.39 -24.11
CA ARG A 49 10.88 -26.40 -23.82
C ARG A 49 11.43 -27.39 -22.81
N LEU A 50 10.67 -27.71 -21.77
CA LEU A 50 11.08 -28.65 -20.73
C LEU A 50 10.89 -30.10 -21.15
N SER A 51 9.94 -30.38 -22.03
CA SER A 51 9.75 -31.73 -22.58
C SER A 51 10.83 -32.07 -23.61
N ASP A 52 11.45 -33.24 -23.43
CA ASP A 52 12.45 -33.80 -24.35
C ASP A 52 11.84 -34.52 -25.57
N LEU A 53 10.52 -34.69 -25.62
CA LEU A 53 9.85 -35.40 -26.73
C LEU A 53 9.93 -34.57 -28.02
N PRO A 54 10.54 -35.04 -29.12
CA PRO A 54 10.63 -34.25 -30.34
C PRO A 54 9.24 -33.85 -30.88
N LEU A 55 9.09 -32.61 -31.36
CA LEU A 55 7.80 -32.07 -31.81
C LEU A 55 7.24 -32.81 -33.04
N GLU A 56 8.12 -33.47 -33.79
CA GLU A 56 7.76 -34.27 -34.95
C GLU A 56 7.01 -35.56 -34.56
N GLN A 57 7.11 -35.99 -33.30
CA GLN A 57 6.45 -37.18 -32.78
C GLN A 57 5.03 -36.88 -32.26
N HIS A 58 4.19 -36.34 -33.15
CA HIS A 58 2.86 -35.84 -32.82
C HIS A 58 1.98 -36.85 -32.05
N ASP A 59 1.99 -38.13 -32.44
CA ASP A 59 1.22 -39.18 -31.76
C ASP A 59 1.70 -39.42 -30.32
N ASN A 60 3.02 -39.41 -30.10
CA ASN A 60 3.60 -39.57 -28.77
C ASN A 60 3.27 -38.37 -27.88
N ILE A 61 3.34 -37.16 -28.42
CA ILE A 61 2.97 -35.93 -27.72
C ILE A 61 1.50 -35.97 -27.31
N LEU A 62 0.61 -36.33 -28.23
CA LEU A 62 -0.83 -36.38 -27.97
C LEU A 62 -1.18 -37.44 -26.92
N ASN A 63 -0.56 -38.62 -27.00
CA ASN A 63 -0.76 -39.68 -26.01
C ASN A 63 -0.25 -39.24 -24.64
N HIS A 64 0.95 -38.65 -24.57
CA HIS A 64 1.52 -38.16 -23.31
C HIS A 64 0.68 -37.03 -22.71
N ALA A 65 0.09 -36.15 -23.53
CA ALA A 65 -0.79 -35.08 -23.05
C ALA A 65 -2.07 -35.66 -22.40
N ARG A 66 -2.66 -36.69 -23.01
CA ARG A 66 -3.82 -37.41 -22.46
C ARG A 66 -3.47 -38.17 -21.18
N GLU A 67 -2.29 -38.78 -21.12
CA GLU A 67 -1.77 -39.45 -19.93
C GLU A 67 -1.59 -38.45 -18.77
N LEU A 68 -0.97 -37.29 -19.04
CA LEU A 68 -0.84 -36.22 -18.05
C LEU A 68 -2.19 -35.74 -17.55
N GLN A 69 -3.13 -35.43 -18.46
CA GLN A 69 -4.48 -35.02 -18.10
C GLN A 69 -5.18 -36.07 -17.22
N THR A 70 -5.07 -37.35 -17.57
CA THR A 70 -5.62 -38.45 -16.78
C THR A 70 -4.95 -38.52 -15.40
N SER A 71 -3.62 -38.38 -15.34
CA SER A 71 -2.86 -38.40 -14.09
C SER A 71 -3.22 -37.24 -13.17
N PHE A 72 -3.50 -36.05 -13.74
CA PHE A 72 -3.98 -34.89 -13.00
C PHE A 72 -5.37 -35.07 -12.44
N ASN A 73 -6.14 -36.05 -12.91
CA ASN A 73 -7.46 -36.38 -12.35
C ASN A 73 -7.39 -37.56 -11.37
N SER A 74 -6.47 -38.51 -11.57
CA SER A 74 -6.39 -39.73 -10.76
C SER A 74 -5.49 -39.63 -9.52
N LYS A 75 -4.51 -38.71 -9.51
CA LYS A 75 -3.58 -38.54 -8.38
C LYS A 75 -4.07 -37.52 -7.34
N GLU A 76 -5.18 -37.84 -6.67
CA GLU A 76 -5.82 -36.94 -5.68
C GLU A 76 -4.86 -36.42 -4.61
N HIS A 77 -3.94 -37.24 -4.10
CA HIS A 77 -3.01 -36.79 -3.05
C HIS A 77 -2.01 -35.71 -3.53
N VAL A 78 -1.53 -35.79 -4.78
CA VAL A 78 -0.64 -34.76 -5.35
C VAL A 78 -1.44 -33.49 -5.59
N ASN A 79 -2.65 -33.64 -6.11
CA ASN A 79 -3.56 -32.53 -6.34
C ASN A 79 -3.90 -31.82 -5.03
N SER A 80 -4.23 -32.55 -3.96
CA SER A 80 -4.58 -31.95 -2.67
C SER A 80 -3.40 -31.18 -2.07
N VAL A 81 -2.16 -31.64 -2.28
CA VAL A 81 -0.96 -30.87 -1.91
C VAL A 81 -0.83 -29.61 -2.76
N LEU A 82 -0.90 -29.70 -4.10
CA LEU A 82 -0.81 -28.53 -4.99
C LEU A 82 -1.90 -27.50 -4.71
N HIS A 83 -3.14 -27.96 -4.53
CA HIS A 83 -4.28 -27.12 -4.16
C HIS A 83 -4.11 -26.53 -2.77
N GLY A 84 -3.59 -27.30 -1.81
CA GLY A 84 -3.33 -26.83 -0.46
C GLY A 84 -2.24 -25.74 -0.39
N ILE A 85 -1.20 -25.82 -1.24
CA ILE A 85 -0.14 -24.81 -1.29
C ILE A 85 -0.62 -23.56 -2.06
N TYR A 86 -1.06 -23.74 -3.30
CA TYR A 86 -1.23 -22.64 -4.25
C TYR A 86 -2.70 -22.24 -4.49
N GLY A 87 -3.66 -23.05 -4.05
CA GLY A 87 -5.08 -22.92 -4.42
C GLY A 87 -5.43 -23.61 -5.74
N GLU A 88 -6.73 -23.82 -5.96
CA GLU A 88 -7.25 -24.56 -7.12
C GLU A 88 -6.90 -23.90 -8.46
N ASN A 89 -7.08 -22.57 -8.55
CA ASN A 89 -6.86 -21.82 -9.78
C ASN A 89 -5.38 -21.83 -10.19
N ALA A 90 -4.46 -21.55 -9.25
CA ALA A 90 -3.03 -21.53 -9.53
C ALA A 90 -2.52 -22.93 -9.93
N ALA A 91 -2.99 -23.98 -9.24
CA ALA A 91 -2.66 -25.36 -9.61
C ALA A 91 -3.17 -25.72 -11.03
N THR A 92 -4.35 -25.23 -11.41
CA THR A 92 -4.92 -25.44 -12.75
C THR A 92 -4.06 -24.78 -13.83
N ILE A 93 -3.58 -23.56 -13.58
CA ILE A 93 -2.69 -22.83 -14.49
C ILE A 93 -1.38 -23.59 -14.70
N VAL A 94 -0.78 -24.12 -13.63
CA VAL A 94 0.45 -24.94 -13.74
C VAL A 94 0.20 -26.19 -14.58
N LYS A 95 -0.92 -26.90 -14.35
CA LYS A 95 -1.29 -28.07 -15.16
C LYS A 95 -1.44 -27.72 -16.64
N ALA A 96 -2.09 -26.60 -16.95
CA ALA A 96 -2.23 -26.11 -18.31
C ALA A 96 -0.88 -25.72 -18.93
N ALA A 97 0.01 -25.07 -18.16
CA ALA A 97 1.35 -24.70 -18.62
C ALA A 97 2.21 -25.93 -18.94
N ILE A 98 2.12 -27.00 -18.14
CA ILE A 98 2.81 -28.27 -18.40
C ILE A 98 2.35 -28.88 -19.73
N ILE A 99 1.04 -28.90 -19.99
CA ILE A 99 0.50 -29.41 -21.26
C ILE A 99 0.93 -28.52 -22.43
N ALA A 100 0.88 -27.19 -22.26
CA ALA A 100 1.33 -26.24 -23.28
C ALA A 100 2.82 -26.41 -23.62
N ASP A 101 3.68 -26.64 -22.63
CA ASP A 101 5.10 -26.95 -22.83
C ASP A 101 5.27 -28.26 -23.62
N LEU A 102 4.59 -29.33 -23.20
CA LEU A 102 4.64 -30.63 -23.86
C LEU A 102 4.26 -30.55 -25.34
N ILE A 103 3.22 -29.81 -25.69
CA ILE A 103 2.76 -29.71 -27.09
C ILE A 103 3.51 -28.64 -27.91
N GLY A 104 4.46 -27.92 -27.30
CA GLY A 104 5.27 -26.90 -27.98
C GLY A 104 4.62 -25.52 -28.08
N CYS A 105 3.51 -25.26 -27.37
CA CYS A 105 2.88 -23.95 -27.28
C CYS A 105 3.59 -23.05 -26.25
N LEU A 106 4.84 -22.68 -26.53
CA LEU A 106 5.73 -22.02 -25.58
C LEU A 106 5.26 -20.62 -25.18
N ASP A 107 4.67 -19.85 -26.09
CA ASP A 107 4.10 -18.53 -25.78
C ASP A 107 2.96 -18.64 -24.76
N LEU A 108 2.05 -19.60 -24.96
CA LEU A 108 0.96 -19.87 -24.02
C LEU A 108 1.49 -20.32 -22.66
N ARG A 109 2.46 -21.24 -22.63
CA ARG A 109 3.13 -21.65 -21.39
C ARG A 109 3.73 -20.43 -20.67
N ASN A 110 4.41 -19.55 -21.39
CA ASN A 110 5.05 -18.37 -20.82
C ASN A 110 4.04 -17.45 -20.16
N ASP A 111 2.95 -17.14 -20.87
CA ASP A 111 1.87 -16.32 -20.35
C ASP A 111 1.24 -16.95 -19.10
N LEU A 112 0.95 -18.27 -19.13
CA LEU A 112 0.41 -19.00 -17.99
C LEU A 112 1.35 -18.95 -16.78
N MET A 113 2.66 -19.12 -16.97
CA MET A 113 3.61 -19.09 -15.85
C MET A 113 3.82 -17.69 -15.28
N VAL A 114 3.68 -16.64 -16.09
CA VAL A 114 3.65 -15.25 -15.60
C VAL A 114 2.40 -15.00 -14.75
N VAL A 115 1.24 -15.50 -15.19
CA VAL A 115 -0.01 -15.41 -14.42
C VAL A 115 0.12 -16.20 -13.10
N PHE A 116 0.63 -17.43 -13.15
CA PHE A 116 0.88 -18.23 -11.95
C PHE A 116 1.77 -17.49 -10.95
N GLY A 117 2.89 -16.94 -11.39
CA GLY A 117 3.80 -16.19 -10.52
C GLY A 117 3.11 -14.98 -9.87
N SER A 118 2.28 -14.26 -10.64
CA SER A 118 1.51 -13.11 -10.13
C SER A 118 0.48 -13.55 -9.09
N MET A 119 -0.18 -14.69 -9.28
CA MET A 119 -1.13 -15.22 -8.30
C MET A 119 -0.45 -15.65 -7.00
N VAL A 120 0.71 -16.30 -7.08
CA VAL A 120 1.50 -16.71 -5.91
C VAL A 120 1.98 -15.49 -5.13
N GLU A 121 2.50 -14.47 -5.83
CA GLU A 121 2.91 -13.20 -5.22
C GLU A 121 1.74 -12.51 -4.50
N SER A 122 0.59 -12.39 -5.18
CA SER A 122 -0.59 -11.76 -4.60
C SER A 122 -1.16 -12.53 -3.42
N ALA A 123 -1.15 -13.87 -3.48
CA ALA A 123 -1.55 -14.72 -2.36
C ALA A 123 -0.60 -14.54 -1.17
N HIS A 124 0.71 -14.56 -1.41
CA HIS A 124 1.73 -14.37 -0.37
C HIS A 124 1.59 -13.02 0.35
N ASN A 125 1.31 -11.95 -0.41
CA ASN A 125 1.19 -10.59 0.10
C ASN A 125 -0.22 -10.22 0.59
N SER A 126 -1.21 -11.12 0.43
CA SER A 126 -2.63 -10.84 0.70
C SER A 126 -2.89 -10.29 2.10
N LYS A 127 -2.27 -10.89 3.13
CA LYS A 127 -2.39 -10.48 4.53
C LYS A 127 -1.95 -9.04 4.76
N ALA A 128 -0.78 -8.66 4.23
CA ALA A 128 -0.27 -7.30 4.32
C ALA A 128 -1.17 -6.30 3.56
N MET A 129 -1.67 -6.70 2.39
CA MET A 129 -2.56 -5.87 1.59
C MET A 129 -3.89 -5.60 2.30
N ASP A 130 -4.45 -6.58 3.02
CA ASP A 130 -5.66 -6.40 3.80
C ASP A 130 -5.47 -5.45 4.98
N ILE A 131 -4.33 -5.57 5.69
CA ILE A 131 -3.96 -4.63 6.77
C ILE A 131 -3.79 -3.22 6.20
N PHE A 132 -3.06 -3.08 5.10
CA PHE A 132 -2.84 -1.81 4.43
C PHE A 132 -4.15 -1.12 4.05
N LYS A 133 -5.06 -1.85 3.38
CA LYS A 133 -6.38 -1.32 2.96
C LYS A 133 -7.19 -0.86 4.18
N LYS A 134 -7.25 -1.67 5.24
CA LYS A 134 -7.96 -1.30 6.48
C LYS A 134 -7.40 -0.01 7.09
N LYS A 135 -6.07 0.10 7.21
CA LYS A 135 -5.43 1.30 7.76
C LYS A 135 -5.62 2.53 6.90
N LYS A 136 -5.59 2.36 5.57
CA LYS A 136 -5.83 3.44 4.61
C LYS A 136 -7.23 4.03 4.78
N VAL A 137 -8.26 3.17 4.82
CA VAL A 137 -9.66 3.59 5.09
C VAL A 137 -9.76 4.35 6.42
N ILE A 138 -9.17 3.82 7.50
CA ILE A 138 -9.18 4.50 8.81
C ILE A 138 -8.50 5.87 8.74
N SER A 139 -7.40 6.00 7.99
CA SER A 139 -6.70 7.26 7.80
C SER A 139 -7.54 8.29 7.04
N GLU A 140 -8.21 7.85 5.97
CA GLU A 140 -9.11 8.65 5.15
C GLU A 140 -10.35 9.09 5.94
N ASP A 141 -10.95 8.20 6.73
CA ASP A 141 -12.05 8.50 7.64
C ASP A 141 -11.64 9.54 8.70
N ARG A 142 -10.45 9.37 9.31
CA ARG A 142 -9.91 10.35 10.27
C ARG A 142 -9.65 11.69 9.63
N SER A 143 -9.15 11.72 8.39
CA SER A 143 -8.92 12.95 7.63
C SER A 143 -10.24 13.66 7.34
N SER A 144 -11.25 12.91 6.89
CA SER A 144 -12.59 13.41 6.60
C SER A 144 -13.32 13.92 7.85
N ALA A 145 -13.22 13.19 8.97
CA ALA A 145 -13.78 13.61 10.25
C ALA A 145 -13.11 14.86 10.85
N LYS A 146 -11.84 15.11 10.51
CA LYS A 146 -11.14 16.37 10.86
C LYS A 146 -11.60 17.54 9.99
N LYS A 147 -12.05 17.27 8.75
CA LYS A 147 -12.51 18.28 7.79
C LYS A 147 -13.87 18.83 8.21
N GLY A 148 -13.85 19.80 9.14
CA GLY A 148 -15.06 20.47 9.66
C GLY A 148 -15.07 20.64 11.18
N LYS A 149 -14.21 19.92 11.93
CA LYS A 149 -13.92 20.21 13.34
C LYS A 149 -12.87 21.31 13.44
N THR A 150 -13.21 22.50 12.96
CA THR A 150 -12.48 23.70 13.38
C THR A 150 -12.66 23.80 14.89
N ASN A 151 -11.56 23.84 15.65
CA ASN A 151 -11.63 24.01 17.11
C ASN A 151 -12.57 25.19 17.40
N ARG A 152 -13.49 25.04 18.36
CA ARG A 152 -14.53 26.04 18.67
C ARG A 152 -13.97 27.44 18.95
N HIS A 153 -12.69 27.54 19.31
CA HIS A 153 -11.99 28.78 19.61
C HIS A 153 -11.24 29.39 18.42
N HIS A 154 -11.25 28.75 17.24
CA HIS A 154 -10.56 29.25 16.05
C HIS A 154 -11.04 30.65 15.65
N ALA A 155 -12.35 30.86 15.47
CA ALA A 155 -12.88 32.16 15.10
C ALA A 155 -12.53 33.25 16.13
N THR A 156 -12.58 32.91 17.43
CA THR A 156 -12.19 33.81 18.51
C THR A 156 -10.70 34.16 18.46
N ALA A 157 -9.83 33.18 18.22
CA ALA A 157 -8.39 33.40 18.09
C ALA A 157 -8.05 34.32 16.90
N ILE A 158 -8.66 34.08 15.74
CA ILE A 158 -8.49 34.93 14.55
C ILE A 158 -8.95 36.37 14.83
N LYS A 159 -10.11 36.54 15.51
CA LYS A 159 -10.63 37.86 15.86
C LYS A 159 -9.71 38.62 16.83
N ILE A 160 -9.28 37.98 17.92
CA ILE A 160 -8.36 38.60 18.89
C ILE A 160 -7.08 39.04 18.18
N ALA A 161 -6.54 38.20 17.29
CA ALA A 161 -5.33 38.53 16.56
C ALA A 161 -5.51 39.74 15.63
N ALA A 162 -6.59 39.76 14.84
CA ALA A 162 -6.91 40.89 13.97
C ALA A 162 -7.08 42.20 14.76
N ASP A 163 -7.87 42.19 15.83
CA ASP A 163 -8.10 43.36 16.70
C ASP A 163 -6.79 43.84 17.37
N THR A 164 -5.92 42.90 17.74
CA THR A 164 -4.63 43.20 18.38
C THR A 164 -3.66 43.82 17.39
N TRP A 165 -3.56 43.32 16.16
CA TRP A 165 -2.66 43.89 15.15
C TRP A 165 -3.11 45.24 14.61
N VAL A 166 -4.42 45.55 14.64
CA VAL A 166 -4.91 46.91 14.38
C VAL A 166 -4.33 47.90 15.41
N LYS A 167 -4.24 47.51 16.68
CA LYS A 167 -3.75 48.37 17.78
C LYS A 167 -2.23 48.32 17.94
N TYR A 168 -1.63 47.16 17.70
CA TYR A 168 -0.22 46.85 17.91
C TYR A 168 0.35 46.18 16.66
N PRO A 169 0.57 46.93 15.56
CA PRO A 169 1.00 46.37 14.28
C PRO A 169 2.38 45.67 14.34
N ASN A 170 3.17 45.93 15.39
CA ASN A 170 4.49 45.34 15.61
C ASN A 170 4.48 44.11 16.53
N ALA A 171 3.31 43.61 16.94
CA ALA A 171 3.22 42.42 17.78
C ALA A 171 3.75 41.19 17.00
N SER A 172 4.64 40.41 17.63
CA SER A 172 5.20 39.22 16.98
C SER A 172 4.16 38.11 16.90
N LEU A 173 4.20 37.34 15.81
CA LEU A 173 3.32 36.19 15.61
C LEU A 173 3.44 35.17 16.76
N ALA A 174 4.68 34.87 17.18
CA ALA A 174 4.94 33.92 18.26
C ALA A 174 4.40 34.43 19.61
N GLY A 175 4.71 35.68 19.97
CA GLY A 175 4.25 36.26 21.23
C GLY A 175 2.73 36.40 21.29
N LEU A 176 2.11 36.82 20.19
CA LEU A 176 0.65 36.92 20.11
C LEU A 176 -0.02 35.54 20.17
N SER A 177 0.57 34.51 19.59
CA SER A 177 0.04 33.14 19.66
C SER A 177 0.09 32.57 21.09
N GLU A 178 1.15 32.87 21.84
CA GLU A 178 1.26 32.55 23.28
C GLU A 178 0.23 33.31 24.11
N ASP A 179 0.09 34.62 23.89
CA ASP A 179 -0.86 35.48 24.61
C ASP A 179 -2.31 35.06 24.35
N ILE A 180 -2.66 34.73 23.11
CA ILE A 180 -3.99 34.21 22.75
C ILE A 180 -4.22 32.86 23.42
N SER A 181 -3.26 31.93 23.37
CA SER A 181 -3.40 30.63 24.03
C SER A 181 -3.61 30.80 25.55
N ALA A 182 -2.83 31.67 26.19
CA ALA A 182 -2.95 31.99 27.61
C ALA A 182 -4.27 32.69 27.96
N HIS A 183 -4.75 33.59 27.11
CA HIS A 183 -6.03 34.28 27.27
C HIS A 183 -7.20 33.29 27.21
N LEU A 184 -7.22 32.41 26.21
CA LEU A 184 -8.26 31.39 26.07
C LEU A 184 -8.26 30.41 27.26
N ARG A 185 -7.08 30.03 27.77
CA ARG A 185 -6.93 29.16 28.96
C ARG A 185 -7.59 29.71 30.22
N LYS A 186 -7.70 31.03 30.37
CA LYS A 186 -8.37 31.63 31.53
C LYS A 186 -9.89 31.40 31.52
N ALA A 187 -10.48 31.24 30.33
CA ALA A 187 -11.93 31.09 30.16
C ALA A 187 -12.37 29.65 29.88
N TRP A 188 -11.51 28.80 29.32
CA TRP A 188 -11.87 27.44 28.90
C TRP A 188 -10.77 26.41 29.19
N LYS A 189 -11.17 25.17 29.49
CA LYS A 189 -10.27 24.04 29.74
C LYS A 189 -9.77 23.36 28.45
N ASP A 190 -10.54 23.43 27.36
CA ASP A 190 -10.28 22.76 26.08
C ASP A 190 -9.82 23.77 25.02
N VAL A 191 -8.57 24.20 25.11
CA VAL A 191 -8.04 25.35 24.37
C VAL A 191 -6.79 24.98 23.56
N PRO A 192 -6.60 25.61 22.39
CA PRO A 192 -5.45 25.34 21.54
C PRO A 192 -4.13 25.73 22.23
N VAL A 193 -3.09 24.96 21.96
CA VAL A 193 -1.70 25.34 22.31
C VAL A 193 -1.20 26.44 21.37
N ALA A 194 -0.23 27.24 21.82
CA ALA A 194 0.31 28.37 21.06
C ALA A 194 0.70 27.99 19.61
N GLY A 195 1.37 26.85 19.40
CA GLY A 195 1.73 26.41 18.04
C GLY A 195 0.55 26.10 17.13
N THR A 196 -0.60 25.69 17.70
CA THR A 196 -1.84 25.51 16.94
C THR A 196 -2.45 26.86 16.55
N VAL A 197 -2.43 27.85 17.45
CA VAL A 197 -2.88 29.22 17.17
C VAL A 197 -2.01 29.86 16.10
N GLU A 198 -0.68 29.73 16.22
CA GLU A 198 0.27 30.25 15.23
C GLU A 198 -0.01 29.72 13.83
N LYS A 199 -0.28 28.41 13.71
CA LYS A 199 -0.65 27.79 12.43
C LYS A 199 -1.92 28.41 11.84
N TRP A 200 -2.98 28.57 12.64
CA TRP A 200 -4.24 29.17 12.16
C TRP A 200 -4.07 30.61 11.68
N LEU A 201 -3.22 31.39 12.35
CA LEU A 201 -2.95 32.78 11.95
C LEU A 201 -2.21 32.82 10.61
N LYS A 202 -1.21 31.96 10.40
CA LYS A 202 -0.53 31.80 9.10
C LYS A 202 -1.51 31.38 8.01
N ASP A 203 -2.32 30.35 8.26
CA ASP A 203 -3.30 29.82 7.31
C ASP A 203 -4.38 30.87 6.96
N SER A 204 -4.68 31.80 7.86
CA SER A 204 -5.64 32.90 7.67
C SER A 204 -5.03 34.17 7.06
N GLY A 205 -3.75 34.15 6.68
CA GLY A 205 -3.04 35.32 6.13
C GLY A 205 -2.70 36.41 7.16
N LEU A 206 -2.93 36.16 8.45
CA LEU A 206 -2.61 37.09 9.53
C LEU A 206 -1.18 36.84 10.03
N ASN A 207 -0.20 37.26 9.22
CA ASN A 207 1.23 37.17 9.54
C ASN A 207 1.93 38.49 9.14
N PRO A 208 1.95 39.51 10.01
CA PRO A 208 2.54 40.79 9.67
C PRO A 208 4.04 40.66 9.46
N ALA A 209 4.53 41.15 8.32
CA ALA A 209 5.95 41.15 7.93
C ALA A 209 6.81 42.16 8.73
N VAL A 210 6.27 42.74 9.80
CA VAL A 210 6.89 43.84 10.52
C VAL A 210 7.86 43.28 11.56
N LYS A 211 9.11 43.75 11.56
CA LYS A 211 10.11 43.35 12.55
C LYS A 211 9.60 43.71 13.96
N PRO A 212 9.48 42.74 14.89
CA PRO A 212 9.04 43.03 16.25
C PRO A 212 9.97 44.04 16.93
N LYS A 213 9.42 45.03 17.61
CA LYS A 213 10.22 45.97 18.42
C LYS A 213 10.68 45.22 19.68
N ASN A 214 11.99 45.06 19.85
CA ASN A 214 12.57 44.38 21.02
C ASN A 214 12.05 45.00 22.32
N ARG A 215 11.54 44.15 23.22
CA ARG A 215 10.94 44.55 24.50
C ARG A 215 11.97 44.97 25.57
N ASN A 216 13.26 44.84 25.27
CA ASN A 216 14.38 45.23 26.15
C ASN A 216 15.23 46.33 25.50
N MET A 217 14.78 47.58 25.59
CA MET A 217 15.62 48.78 25.74
C MET A 217 14.72 49.89 26.28
N SER A 218 14.64 49.96 27.62
CA SER A 218 14.23 51.16 28.37
C SER A 218 15.49 51.87 28.85
#